data_AF-A0AAN6T4T7-F1
#
_entry.id   AF-A0AAN6T4T7-F1
#
_cell.length_a   1.000
_cell.length_b   1.000
_cell.length_c   1.000
_cell.angle_alpha   90.00
_cell.angle_beta   90.00
_cell.angle_gamma   90.00
#
_symmetry.space_group_name_H-M   'P 1'
#
loop_
_entity.id
_entity.type
_entity.pdbx_description
1 polymer ?
#
loop_
_entity_poly.entity_id
_entity_poly.type
_entity_poly.pdbx_seq_one_letter_code
_entity_poly.pdbx_strand_id
1 'polypeptide(L)'
;MTAHEPAPTPQAADKDDKDDKGAMNHGMFLFLLPKVPLMLRVAILHMLRVSQQSKYLDLRTELIIAVLRSLTNPSRPLSISETQKLAGQAPKLKGNIWVSTYSCPPPPPGETGLQEAIAKAIDGLRNPEAPPPAYQMPEPAPVEAEWTGYRANATAESRLPNLFERELYTEMMKEVKSPVTVLYFHGGAYYLLDPANHRPTTKTLAKLTGGRVYSVRYRLSPQHAFPAALMDALQSYLALLYPPEGAFHEPVQPEHIVFAGDR
;
A
#
# COMPACT_ATOMS: atom_id res chain seq x y z
N MET A 1 55.89 -18.14 -29.68
CA MET A 1 55.78 -17.13 -28.61
C MET A 1 54.32 -16.71 -28.54
N THR A 2 53.55 -17.40 -27.69
CA THR A 2 52.12 -17.22 -27.49
C THR A 2 51.91 -17.10 -25.98
N ALA A 3 51.69 -15.87 -25.51
CA ALA A 3 51.37 -15.60 -24.11
C ALA A 3 49.84 -15.66 -23.95
N HIS A 4 49.39 -16.60 -23.13
CA HIS A 4 48.01 -16.80 -22.70
C HIS A 4 47.61 -15.68 -21.73
N GLU A 5 46.51 -15.01 -22.01
CA GLU A 5 45.84 -14.06 -21.12
C GLU A 5 45.06 -14.84 -20.02
N PRO A 6 45.12 -14.45 -18.73
CA PRO A 6 44.41 -15.17 -17.67
C PRO A 6 42.93 -14.75 -17.56
N ALA A 7 42.07 -15.73 -17.28
CA ALA A 7 40.64 -15.59 -17.08
C ALA A 7 40.24 -14.70 -15.88
N PRO A 8 39.07 -14.04 -15.90
CA PRO A 8 38.62 -13.19 -14.80
C PRO A 8 38.20 -13.99 -13.56
N THR A 9 38.62 -13.50 -12.40
CA THR A 9 38.32 -14.00 -11.05
C THR A 9 36.81 -13.89 -10.74
N PRO A 10 36.18 -14.89 -10.07
CA PRO A 10 34.78 -14.78 -9.66
C PRO A 10 34.62 -13.72 -8.57
N GLN A 11 33.66 -12.81 -8.75
CA GLN A 11 33.22 -11.87 -7.71
C GLN A 11 32.69 -12.64 -6.49
N ALA A 12 33.09 -12.19 -5.31
CA ALA A 12 32.69 -12.75 -4.04
C ALA A 12 31.17 -12.70 -3.88
N ALA A 13 30.56 -13.87 -3.72
CA ALA A 13 29.18 -14.01 -3.33
C ALA A 13 28.96 -13.36 -1.96
N ASP A 14 27.97 -12.48 -1.92
CA ASP A 14 27.36 -11.85 -0.75
C ASP A 14 27.10 -12.91 0.34
N LYS A 15 27.83 -12.82 1.45
CA LYS A 15 27.67 -13.69 2.62
C LYS A 15 26.92 -12.91 3.68
N ASP A 16 25.61 -12.74 3.51
CA ASP A 16 24.73 -12.20 4.55
C ASP A 16 23.33 -12.84 4.52
N ASP A 17 23.27 -14.17 4.36
CA ASP A 17 22.00 -14.91 4.50
C ASP A 17 22.15 -16.24 5.26
N LYS A 18 22.80 -16.17 6.43
CA LYS A 18 22.80 -17.28 7.41
C LYS A 18 22.83 -16.73 8.83
N ASP A 19 21.65 -16.46 9.38
CA ASP A 19 21.26 -16.76 10.79
C ASP A 19 19.97 -16.02 11.17
N ASP A 20 18.82 -16.41 10.59
CA ASP A 20 17.51 -16.13 11.21
C ASP A 20 16.96 -17.40 11.84
N LYS A 21 17.52 -17.75 13.00
CA LYS A 21 17.04 -18.86 13.83
C LYS A 21 15.76 -18.47 14.53
N GLY A 22 14.62 -18.52 13.83
CA GLY A 22 13.27 -18.71 14.39
C GLY A 22 12.89 -17.91 15.65
N ALA A 23 13.53 -16.77 15.90
CA ALA A 23 13.32 -15.98 17.09
C ALA A 23 12.07 -15.15 16.88
N MET A 24 11.09 -15.32 17.78
CA MET A 24 9.86 -14.55 17.71
C MET A 24 10.19 -13.05 17.84
N ASN A 25 9.97 -12.29 16.78
CA ASN A 25 10.27 -10.86 16.80
C ASN A 25 9.42 -10.15 17.88
N HIS A 26 9.91 -9.02 18.40
CA HIS A 26 9.27 -8.30 19.51
C HIS A 26 7.80 -7.94 19.24
N GLY A 27 7.45 -7.61 18.00
CA GLY A 27 6.07 -7.33 17.59
C GLY A 27 5.17 -8.56 17.61
N MET A 28 5.69 -9.71 17.14
CA MET A 28 4.99 -10.99 17.17
C MET A 28 4.78 -11.48 18.60
N PHE A 29 5.74 -11.23 19.50
CA PHE A 29 5.58 -11.51 20.93
C PHE A 29 4.46 -10.67 21.55
N LEU A 30 4.49 -9.35 21.35
CA LEU A 30 3.44 -8.44 21.83
C LEU A 30 2.05 -8.79 21.27
N PHE A 31 1.99 -9.27 20.03
CA PHE A 31 0.75 -9.68 19.37
C PHE A 31 0.19 -11.00 19.92
N LEU A 32 1.06 -11.97 20.24
CA LEU A 32 0.65 -13.28 20.76
C LEU A 32 0.32 -13.26 22.25
N LEU A 33 0.86 -12.30 23.00
CA LEU A 33 0.65 -12.17 24.46
C LEU A 33 -0.84 -12.14 24.87
N PRO A 34 -1.73 -11.35 24.25
CA PRO A 34 -3.17 -11.36 24.57
C PRO A 34 -3.87 -12.67 24.16
N LYS A 35 -3.24 -13.49 23.31
CA LYS A 35 -3.78 -14.75 22.81
C LYS A 35 -3.35 -15.96 23.64
N VAL A 36 -2.45 -15.77 24.62
CA VAL A 36 -1.98 -16.84 25.53
C VAL A 36 -3.14 -17.57 26.22
N PRO A 37 -4.20 -16.92 26.76
CA PRO A 37 -5.31 -17.63 27.38
C PRO A 37 -6.07 -18.54 26.40
N LEU A 38 -6.23 -18.10 25.14
CA LEU A 38 -6.85 -18.90 24.08
C LEU A 38 -5.97 -20.10 23.73
N MET A 39 -4.67 -19.88 23.54
CA MET A 39 -3.71 -20.94 23.22
C MET A 39 -3.62 -21.97 24.34
N LEU A 40 -3.59 -21.53 25.61
CA LEU A 40 -3.58 -22.41 26.77
C LEU A 40 -4.86 -23.26 26.83
N ARG A 41 -6.03 -22.65 26.62
CA ARG A 41 -7.31 -23.36 26.58
C ARG A 41 -7.32 -24.44 25.49
N VAL A 42 -6.86 -24.11 24.28
CA VAL A 42 -6.79 -25.06 23.16
C VAL A 42 -5.82 -26.20 23.47
N ALA A 43 -4.64 -25.89 24.02
CA ALA A 43 -3.65 -26.91 24.38
C ALA A 43 -4.16 -27.88 25.45
N ILE A 44 -4.85 -27.37 26.49
CA ILE A 44 -5.47 -28.21 27.53
C ILE A 44 -6.55 -29.11 26.92
N LEU A 45 -7.46 -28.54 26.11
CA LEU A 45 -8.54 -29.32 25.48
C LEU A 45 -8.02 -30.39 24.52
N HIS A 46 -6.93 -30.08 23.80
CA HIS A 46 -6.26 -31.02 22.90
C HIS A 46 -5.58 -32.16 23.66
N MET A 47 -4.81 -31.84 24.71
CA MET A 47 -4.15 -32.85 25.57
C MET A 47 -5.16 -33.78 26.26
N LEU A 48 -6.30 -33.24 26.68
CA LEU A 48 -7.38 -34.02 27.29
C LEU A 48 -8.22 -34.80 26.26
N ARG A 49 -7.93 -34.69 24.94
CA ARG A 49 -8.71 -35.28 23.84
C ARG A 49 -10.21 -34.93 23.86
N VAL A 50 -10.54 -33.76 24.41
CA VAL A 50 -11.92 -33.28 24.53
C VAL A 50 -12.33 -32.52 23.26
N SER A 51 -11.38 -31.94 22.52
CA SER A 51 -11.70 -31.29 21.24
C SER A 51 -11.96 -32.33 20.15
N GLN A 52 -12.98 -32.12 19.32
CA GLN A 52 -13.24 -32.99 18.17
C GLN A 52 -12.08 -32.96 17.16
N GLN A 53 -11.33 -31.87 17.16
CA GLN A 53 -10.20 -31.59 16.27
C GLN A 53 -8.94 -32.36 16.67
N SER A 54 -8.75 -32.69 17.95
CA SER A 54 -7.56 -33.42 18.43
C SER A 54 -7.44 -34.85 17.89
N LYS A 55 -8.51 -35.37 17.25
CA LYS A 55 -8.49 -36.67 16.57
C LYS A 55 -7.86 -36.60 15.17
N TYR A 56 -7.84 -35.42 14.56
CA TYR A 56 -7.49 -35.24 13.15
C TYR A 56 -6.31 -34.30 12.93
N LEU A 57 -6.05 -33.39 13.86
CA LEU A 57 -4.98 -32.39 13.78
C LEU A 57 -3.97 -32.60 14.91
N ASP A 58 -2.72 -32.21 14.66
CA ASP A 58 -1.74 -32.05 15.74
C ASP A 58 -1.94 -30.73 16.50
N LEU A 59 -1.38 -30.65 17.71
CA LEU A 59 -1.51 -29.48 18.58
C LEU A 59 -1.02 -28.18 17.93
N ARG A 60 0.08 -28.22 17.17
CA ARG A 60 0.66 -27.03 16.53
C ARG A 60 -0.32 -26.48 15.49
N THR A 61 -0.87 -27.34 14.66
CA THR A 61 -1.86 -26.99 13.64
C THR A 61 -3.16 -26.47 14.29
N GLU A 62 -3.64 -27.10 15.36
CA GLU A 62 -4.84 -26.64 16.07
C GLU A 62 -4.64 -25.27 16.73
N LEU A 63 -3.46 -25.01 17.31
CA LEU A 63 -3.09 -23.70 17.87
C LEU A 63 -3.01 -22.62 16.77
N ILE A 64 -2.39 -22.93 15.62
CA ILE A 64 -2.32 -22.00 14.49
C ILE A 64 -3.73 -21.64 14.01
N ILE A 65 -4.60 -22.64 13.82
CA ILE A 65 -5.98 -22.42 13.38
C ILE A 65 -6.76 -21.61 14.42
N ALA A 66 -6.59 -21.89 15.72
CA ALA A 66 -7.26 -21.14 16.77
C ALA A 66 -6.84 -19.67 16.80
N VAL A 67 -5.54 -19.40 16.64
CA VAL A 67 -5.01 -18.04 16.53
C VAL A 67 -5.57 -17.36 15.27
N LEU A 68 -5.52 -18.01 14.10
CA LEU A 68 -6.07 -17.46 12.84
C LEU A 68 -7.57 -17.15 12.96
N ARG A 69 -8.38 -18.08 13.50
CA ARG A 69 -9.82 -17.86 13.74
C ARG A 69 -10.08 -16.68 14.67
N SER A 70 -9.22 -16.47 15.67
CA SER A 70 -9.34 -15.34 16.59
C SER A 70 -9.05 -13.99 15.93
N LEU A 71 -8.48 -13.98 14.72
CA LEU A 71 -8.25 -12.79 13.91
C LEU A 71 -9.40 -12.56 12.92
N THR A 72 -9.90 -13.64 12.30
CA THR A 72 -10.97 -13.55 11.31
C THR A 72 -12.36 -13.45 11.92
N ASN A 73 -12.55 -13.91 13.17
CA ASN A 73 -13.83 -13.87 13.87
C ASN A 73 -13.61 -13.54 15.36
N PRO A 74 -13.28 -12.29 15.70
CA PRO A 74 -13.05 -11.88 17.07
C PRO A 74 -14.34 -11.95 17.89
N SER A 75 -14.23 -12.32 19.17
CA SER A 75 -15.38 -12.40 20.10
C SER A 75 -16.06 -11.05 20.37
N ARG A 76 -15.38 -9.95 20.08
CA ARG A 76 -15.94 -8.60 19.99
C ARG A 76 -15.59 -8.04 18.61
N PRO A 77 -16.53 -8.03 17.65
CA PRO A 77 -16.28 -7.44 16.35
C PRO A 77 -16.03 -5.94 16.52
N LEU A 78 -15.02 -5.44 15.83
CA LEU A 78 -14.79 -4.00 15.71
C LEU A 78 -15.76 -3.43 14.69
N SER A 79 -16.11 -2.16 14.85
CA SER A 79 -16.77 -1.45 13.76
C SER A 79 -15.84 -1.38 12.54
N ILE A 80 -16.43 -1.21 11.37
CA ILE A 80 -15.70 -0.99 10.12
C ILE A 80 -14.72 0.18 10.26
N SER A 81 -15.21 1.30 10.79
CA SER A 81 -14.40 2.52 10.97
C SER A 81 -13.22 2.29 11.91
N GLU A 82 -13.39 1.51 12.98
CA GLU A 82 -12.28 1.15 13.87
C GLU A 82 -11.27 0.24 13.18
N THR A 83 -11.76 -0.72 12.40
CA THR A 83 -10.89 -1.64 11.63
C THR A 83 -10.05 -0.86 10.62
N GLN A 84 -10.67 0.06 9.87
CA GLN A 84 -9.99 0.98 8.96
C GLN A 84 -8.97 1.86 9.67
N LYS A 85 -9.35 2.46 10.80
CA LYS A 85 -8.45 3.30 11.60
C LYS A 85 -7.22 2.54 12.09
N LEU A 86 -7.37 1.28 12.45
CA LEU A 86 -6.25 0.42 12.87
C LEU A 86 -5.39 0.00 11.68
N ALA A 87 -6.01 -0.42 10.58
CA ALA A 87 -5.32 -0.89 9.37
C ALA A 87 -4.54 0.25 8.69
N GLY A 88 -5.11 1.46 8.66
CA GLY A 88 -4.49 2.66 8.07
C GLY A 88 -3.47 3.36 8.97
N GLN A 89 -3.08 2.79 10.12
CA GLN A 89 -2.02 3.38 10.92
C GLN A 89 -0.69 3.36 10.16
N ALA A 90 -0.20 4.55 9.82
CA ALA A 90 1.04 4.71 9.09
C ALA A 90 2.24 4.14 9.89
N PRO A 91 3.05 3.25 9.30
CA PRO A 91 4.30 2.82 9.88
C PRO A 91 5.25 4.01 10.10
N LYS A 92 6.18 3.87 11.07
CA LYS A 92 7.21 4.88 11.32
C LYS A 92 8.03 5.13 10.05
N LEU A 93 8.08 6.38 9.62
CA LEU A 93 8.81 6.80 8.44
C LEU A 93 10.31 6.93 8.73
N LYS A 94 11.11 6.04 8.16
CA LYS A 94 12.58 6.01 8.27
C LYS A 94 13.21 5.41 7.03
N GLY A 95 14.49 5.71 6.83
CA GLY A 95 15.34 5.01 5.87
C GLY A 95 15.49 5.73 4.53
N ASN A 96 15.80 4.94 3.50
CA ASN A 96 16.06 5.36 2.12
C ASN A 96 14.80 5.75 1.34
N ILE A 97 13.96 6.61 1.91
CA ILE A 97 12.71 7.02 1.29
C ILE A 97 12.49 8.51 1.49
N TRP A 98 12.07 9.17 0.42
CA TRP A 98 11.42 10.47 0.46
C TRP A 98 9.92 10.25 0.45
N VAL A 99 9.18 10.96 1.31
CA VAL A 99 7.72 11.02 1.28
C VAL A 99 7.30 12.47 1.38
N SER A 100 6.40 12.88 0.49
CA SER A 100 5.73 14.18 0.53
C SER A 100 4.23 13.97 0.30
N THR A 101 3.42 14.49 1.21
CA THR A 101 1.95 14.38 1.12
C THR A 101 1.39 15.54 0.31
N TYR A 102 0.44 15.24 -0.57
CA TYR A 102 -0.20 16.22 -1.44
C TYR A 102 -1.71 15.98 -1.46
N SER A 103 -2.50 17.06 -1.48
CA SER A 103 -3.94 17.00 -1.66
C SER A 103 -4.28 17.69 -2.97
N CYS A 104 -4.71 16.92 -3.96
CA CYS A 104 -5.22 17.44 -5.22
C CYS A 104 -6.61 18.03 -4.97
N PRO A 105 -6.86 19.31 -5.30
CA PRO A 105 -8.21 19.86 -5.20
C PRO A 105 -9.19 19.14 -6.15
N PRO A 106 -10.50 19.17 -5.84
CA PRO A 106 -11.54 18.75 -6.78
C PRO A 106 -11.54 19.66 -8.02
N PRO A 107 -12.08 19.17 -9.15
CA PRO A 107 -12.39 20.02 -10.29
C PRO A 107 -13.23 21.24 -9.88
N PRO A 108 -13.13 22.37 -10.60
CA PRO A 108 -13.97 23.54 -10.38
C PRO A 108 -15.47 23.20 -10.29
N PRO A 109 -16.25 23.92 -9.46
CA PRO A 109 -17.68 23.69 -9.34
C PRO A 109 -18.40 23.77 -10.70
N GLY A 110 -19.28 22.81 -10.96
CA GLY A 110 -20.05 22.73 -12.20
C GLY A 110 -19.38 21.93 -13.32
N GLU A 111 -18.13 21.49 -13.16
CA GLU A 111 -17.49 20.58 -14.10
C GLU A 111 -17.95 19.13 -13.86
N THR A 112 -18.72 18.58 -14.80
CA THR A 112 -19.30 17.22 -14.72
C THR A 112 -18.53 16.18 -15.52
N GLY A 113 -17.52 16.58 -16.30
CA GLY A 113 -16.82 15.70 -17.23
C GLY A 113 -16.22 14.45 -16.57
N LEU A 114 -15.73 14.58 -15.34
CA LEU A 114 -15.22 13.45 -14.55
C LEU A 114 -16.31 12.41 -14.25
N GLN A 115 -17.47 12.86 -13.76
CA GLN A 115 -18.60 11.99 -13.43
C GLN A 115 -19.21 11.37 -14.69
N GLU A 116 -19.35 12.14 -15.77
CA GLU A 116 -19.87 11.68 -17.06
C GLU A 116 -18.97 10.61 -17.70
N ALA A 117 -17.64 10.80 -17.67
CA ALA A 117 -16.69 9.82 -18.19
C ALA A 117 -16.79 8.48 -17.43
N ILE A 118 -16.94 8.53 -16.10
CA ILE A 118 -17.10 7.35 -15.26
C ILE A 118 -18.44 6.67 -15.54
N ALA A 119 -19.54 7.42 -15.57
CA ALA A 119 -20.86 6.87 -15.88
C ALA A 119 -20.84 6.14 -17.24
N LYS A 120 -20.29 6.80 -18.26
CA LYS A 120 -20.17 6.24 -19.61
C LYS A 120 -19.31 4.97 -19.62
N ALA A 121 -18.21 4.93 -18.89
CA ALA A 121 -17.36 3.75 -18.79
C ALA A 121 -18.08 2.59 -18.09
N ILE A 122 -18.80 2.86 -16.99
CA ILE A 122 -19.56 1.85 -16.25
C ILE A 122 -20.66 1.27 -17.14
N ASP A 123 -21.44 2.11 -17.81
CA ASP A 123 -22.50 1.66 -18.71
C ASP A 123 -21.94 0.90 -19.92
N GLY A 124 -20.80 1.35 -20.47
CA GLY A 124 -20.14 0.70 -21.61
C GLY A 124 -19.52 -0.67 -21.28
N LEU A 125 -19.13 -0.91 -20.03
CA LEU A 125 -18.60 -2.19 -19.55
C LEU A 125 -19.67 -3.10 -18.92
N ARG A 126 -20.91 -2.63 -18.82
CA ARG A 126 -22.00 -3.37 -18.21
C ARG A 126 -22.39 -4.57 -19.07
N ASN A 127 -22.57 -5.74 -18.45
CA ASN A 127 -23.26 -6.85 -19.10
C ASN A 127 -24.73 -6.42 -19.37
N PRO A 128 -25.21 -6.40 -20.61
CA PRO A 128 -26.58 -5.97 -20.94
C PRO A 128 -27.67 -6.80 -20.25
N GLU A 129 -27.38 -8.05 -19.91
CA GLU A 129 -28.32 -8.96 -19.23
C GLU A 129 -28.34 -8.79 -17.71
N ALA A 130 -27.35 -8.09 -17.14
CA ALA A 130 -27.31 -7.81 -15.71
C ALA A 130 -28.28 -6.68 -15.36
N PRO A 131 -28.90 -6.71 -14.17
CA PRO A 131 -29.71 -5.59 -13.70
C PRO A 131 -28.86 -4.30 -13.66
N PRO A 132 -29.49 -3.12 -13.84
CA PRO A 132 -28.78 -1.85 -13.71
C PRO A 132 -28.04 -1.79 -12.37
N PRO A 133 -26.76 -1.39 -12.37
CA PRO A 133 -25.97 -1.35 -11.15
C PRO A 133 -26.55 -0.31 -10.18
N ALA A 134 -26.82 -0.72 -8.96
CA ALA A 134 -27.28 0.19 -7.91
C ALA A 134 -26.06 0.88 -7.27
N TYR A 135 -25.69 2.04 -7.79
CA TYR A 135 -24.69 2.92 -7.17
C TYR A 135 -25.17 4.37 -7.17
N GLN A 136 -24.59 5.16 -6.28
CA GLN A 136 -24.73 6.61 -6.26
C GLN A 136 -23.46 7.20 -6.84
N MET A 137 -23.58 8.09 -7.83
CA MET A 137 -22.40 8.77 -8.36
C MET A 137 -21.83 9.67 -7.26
N PRO A 138 -20.54 9.54 -6.89
CA PRO A 138 -19.93 10.38 -5.88
C PRO A 138 -19.84 11.83 -6.37
N GLU A 139 -19.85 12.76 -5.42
CA GLU A 139 -19.39 14.12 -5.68
C GLU A 139 -17.84 14.14 -5.79
N PRO A 140 -17.27 14.96 -6.67
CA PRO A 140 -15.83 15.20 -6.70
C PRO A 140 -15.36 15.77 -5.36
N ALA A 141 -14.22 15.29 -4.90
CA ALA A 141 -13.65 15.67 -3.61
C ALA A 141 -12.13 15.93 -3.76
N PRO A 142 -11.48 16.59 -2.79
CA PRO A 142 -10.03 16.59 -2.74
C PRO A 142 -9.51 15.15 -2.65
N VAL A 143 -8.49 14.82 -3.44
CA VAL A 143 -7.85 13.51 -3.45
C VAL A 143 -6.47 13.63 -2.84
N GLU A 144 -6.26 12.95 -1.72
CA GLU A 144 -4.94 12.88 -1.09
C GLU A 144 -4.05 11.85 -1.78
N ALA A 145 -2.74 12.11 -1.78
CA ALA A 145 -1.74 11.22 -2.31
C ALA A 145 -0.40 11.39 -1.59
N GLU A 146 0.46 10.37 -1.70
CA GLU A 146 1.85 10.42 -1.26
C GLU A 146 2.79 10.33 -2.46
N TRP A 147 3.59 11.37 -2.65
CA TRP A 147 4.79 11.30 -3.47
C TRP A 147 5.86 10.50 -2.75
N THR A 148 6.37 9.47 -3.40
CA THR A 148 7.49 8.66 -2.91
C THR A 148 8.67 8.72 -3.88
N GLY A 149 9.86 8.96 -3.33
CA GLY A 149 11.13 8.88 -4.04
C GLY A 149 12.14 8.02 -3.29
N TYR A 150 13.16 7.53 -3.99
CA TYR A 150 14.26 6.81 -3.33
C TYR A 150 15.30 7.82 -2.81
N ARG A 151 15.68 7.69 -1.54
CA ARG A 151 16.69 8.56 -0.91
C ARG A 151 18.01 7.80 -0.81
N ALA A 152 18.89 8.02 -1.79
CA ALA A 152 20.12 7.25 -1.94
C ALA A 152 21.13 7.49 -0.80
N ASN A 153 21.22 8.74 -0.32
CA ASN A 153 22.20 9.16 0.68
C ASN A 153 21.74 8.94 2.14
N ALA A 154 20.58 8.33 2.35
CA ALA A 154 20.08 8.03 3.69
C ALA A 154 20.59 6.68 4.22
N THR A 155 20.65 6.56 5.54
CA THR A 155 20.87 5.30 6.27
C THR A 155 19.52 4.72 6.72
N ALA A 156 19.50 3.47 7.18
CA ALA A 156 18.29 2.82 7.70
C ALA A 156 17.59 3.62 8.84
N GLU A 157 18.37 4.33 9.65
CA GLU A 157 17.85 5.14 10.77
C GLU A 157 17.59 6.60 10.42
N SER A 158 17.91 7.01 9.20
CA SER A 158 17.71 8.39 8.76
C SER A 158 16.23 8.76 8.81
N ARG A 159 15.94 9.95 9.34
CA ARG A 159 14.61 10.56 9.33
C ARG A 159 14.50 11.54 8.17
N LEU A 160 13.28 11.84 7.75
CA LEU A 160 13.06 12.96 6.83
C LEU A 160 13.49 14.28 7.50
N PRO A 161 14.02 15.23 6.71
CA PRO A 161 14.16 16.61 7.15
C PRO A 161 12.82 17.16 7.64
N ASN A 162 12.86 18.07 8.63
CA ASN A 162 11.68 18.78 9.09
C ASN A 162 11.41 19.98 8.17
N LEU A 163 10.81 19.72 7.01
CA LEU A 163 10.48 20.69 5.96
C LEU A 163 9.00 20.63 5.63
N PHE A 164 8.47 21.66 4.97
CA PHE A 164 7.10 21.63 4.46
C PHE A 164 6.98 20.65 3.29
N GLU A 165 5.76 20.17 3.03
CA GLU A 165 5.52 19.11 2.04
C GLU A 165 6.01 19.45 0.62
N ARG A 166 5.83 20.70 0.19
CA ARG A 166 6.34 21.19 -1.10
C ARG A 166 7.87 21.20 -1.15
N GLU A 167 8.52 21.55 -0.06
CA GLU A 167 9.98 21.57 0.04
C GLU A 167 10.53 20.14 0.07
N LEU A 168 9.87 19.21 0.79
CA LEU A 168 10.18 17.79 0.74
C LEU A 168 10.07 17.23 -0.67
N TYR A 169 9.01 17.58 -1.40
CA TYR A 169 8.87 17.21 -2.81
C TYR A 169 10.02 17.79 -3.65
N THR A 170 10.38 19.05 -3.43
CA THR A 170 11.46 19.72 -4.18
C THR A 170 12.82 19.07 -3.91
N GLU A 171 13.15 18.75 -2.66
CA GLU A 171 14.39 18.03 -2.30
C GLU A 171 14.40 16.62 -2.86
N MET A 172 13.27 15.90 -2.76
CA MET A 172 13.11 14.58 -3.37
C MET A 172 13.41 14.62 -4.87
N MET A 173 12.88 15.62 -5.59
CA MET A 173 13.04 15.75 -7.03
C MET A 173 14.49 15.96 -7.47
N LYS A 174 15.38 16.43 -6.59
CA LYS A 174 16.83 16.52 -6.88
C LYS A 174 17.50 15.14 -7.01
N GLU A 175 16.92 14.11 -6.41
CA GLU A 175 17.44 12.73 -6.48
C GLU A 175 16.74 11.87 -7.56
N VAL A 176 15.66 12.36 -8.16
CA VAL A 176 14.95 11.67 -9.25
C VAL A 176 15.76 11.76 -10.55
N LYS A 177 16.00 10.61 -11.19
CA LYS A 177 16.88 10.48 -12.37
C LYS A 177 16.12 10.16 -13.66
N SER A 178 14.87 9.75 -13.55
CA SER A 178 14.01 9.32 -14.64
C SER A 178 12.71 10.11 -14.64
N PRO A 179 12.14 10.47 -15.81
CA PRO A 179 10.85 11.16 -15.86
C PRO A 179 9.67 10.27 -15.46
N VAL A 180 9.89 8.95 -15.32
CA VAL A 180 8.84 7.98 -14.98
C VAL A 180 8.13 8.36 -13.68
N THR A 181 6.81 8.44 -13.76
CA THR A 181 5.91 8.60 -12.62
C THR A 181 5.02 7.37 -12.54
N VAL A 182 5.18 6.61 -11.46
CA VAL A 182 4.32 5.45 -11.20
C VAL A 182 3.06 5.95 -10.48
N LEU A 183 1.90 5.88 -11.12
CA LEU A 183 0.61 6.10 -10.49
C LEU A 183 0.21 4.81 -9.76
N TYR A 184 0.27 4.83 -8.43
CA TYR A 184 0.13 3.64 -7.59
C TYR A 184 -1.20 3.62 -6.84
N PHE A 185 -1.89 2.48 -6.90
CA PHE A 185 -3.10 2.19 -6.13
C PHE A 185 -2.83 1.05 -5.17
N HIS A 186 -2.94 1.33 -3.87
CA HIS A 186 -2.69 0.33 -2.85
C HIS A 186 -3.75 -0.78 -2.84
N GLY A 187 -3.38 -1.94 -2.32
CA GLY A 187 -4.31 -3.04 -2.03
C GLY A 187 -5.13 -2.81 -0.75
N GLY A 188 -5.83 -3.85 -0.31
CA GLY A 188 -6.69 -3.80 0.89
C GLY A 188 -8.18 -3.89 0.56
N ALA A 189 -8.53 -4.52 -0.57
CA ALA A 189 -9.92 -4.79 -0.96
C ALA A 189 -10.84 -3.56 -1.00
N TYR A 190 -10.30 -2.37 -1.32
CA TYR A 190 -11.00 -1.07 -1.28
C TYR A 190 -11.60 -0.68 0.07
N TYR A 191 -11.23 -1.41 1.13
CA TYR A 191 -11.84 -1.34 2.45
C TYR A 191 -10.80 -1.09 3.55
N LEU A 192 -9.54 -1.46 3.33
CA LEU A 192 -8.45 -1.39 4.30
C LEU A 192 -7.23 -0.65 3.74
N LEU A 193 -6.31 -0.36 4.65
CA LEU A 193 -4.97 0.16 4.39
C LEU A 193 -4.97 1.56 3.77
N ASP A 194 -3.77 2.00 3.45
CA ASP A 194 -3.43 3.37 3.12
C ASP A 194 -2.12 3.40 2.32
N PRO A 195 -1.82 4.43 1.49
CA PRO A 195 -0.51 4.58 0.86
C PRO A 195 0.68 4.39 1.81
N ALA A 196 0.54 4.83 3.06
CA ALA A 196 1.59 4.69 4.06
C ALA A 196 1.98 3.23 4.34
N ASN A 197 1.03 2.28 4.25
CA ASN A 197 1.28 0.86 4.44
C ASN A 197 2.09 0.25 3.28
N HIS A 198 2.02 0.84 2.08
CA HIS A 198 2.67 0.31 0.86
C HIS A 198 3.99 1.02 0.53
N ARG A 199 4.48 1.90 1.41
CA ARG A 199 5.78 2.57 1.29
C ARG A 199 6.97 1.64 0.99
N PRO A 200 7.09 0.42 1.54
CA PRO A 200 8.15 -0.50 1.13
C PRO A 200 8.12 -0.84 -0.36
N THR A 201 6.93 -1.06 -0.90
CA THR A 201 6.70 -1.34 -2.33
C THR A 201 6.98 -0.09 -3.17
N THR A 202 6.39 1.06 -2.83
CA THR A 202 6.58 2.30 -3.59
C THR A 202 8.03 2.80 -3.55
N LYS A 203 8.73 2.65 -2.42
CA LYS A 203 10.18 2.90 -2.33
C LYS A 203 10.98 2.03 -3.30
N THR A 204 10.63 0.75 -3.39
CA THR A 204 11.29 -0.21 -4.28
C THR A 204 11.03 0.16 -5.73
N LEU A 205 9.78 0.50 -6.09
CA LEU A 205 9.43 0.97 -7.42
C LEU A 205 10.18 2.25 -7.79
N ALA A 206 10.23 3.25 -6.91
CA ALA A 206 11.00 4.49 -7.13
C ALA A 206 12.49 4.21 -7.35
N LYS A 207 13.08 3.29 -6.57
CA LYS A 207 14.48 2.88 -6.73
C LYS A 207 14.73 2.21 -8.09
N LEU A 208 13.86 1.28 -8.49
CA LEU A 208 14.04 0.49 -9.71
C LEU A 208 13.81 1.30 -10.98
N THR A 209 12.84 2.21 -10.97
CA THR A 209 12.56 3.08 -12.14
C THR A 209 13.49 4.28 -12.21
N GLY A 210 14.18 4.61 -11.11
CA GLY A 210 14.88 5.89 -10.94
C GLY A 210 13.95 7.11 -10.95
N GLY A 211 12.63 6.86 -10.95
CA GLY A 211 11.58 7.85 -11.06
C GLY A 211 10.97 8.17 -9.70
N ARG A 212 9.69 8.53 -9.73
CA ARG A 212 8.87 8.81 -8.54
C ARG A 212 7.57 8.03 -8.57
N VAL A 213 6.95 7.85 -7.42
CA VAL A 213 5.66 7.18 -7.28
C VAL A 213 4.64 8.16 -6.71
N TYR A 214 3.47 8.27 -7.33
CA TYR A 214 2.31 8.99 -6.85
C TYR A 214 1.29 7.98 -6.32
N SER A 215 1.29 7.74 -5.01
CA SER A 215 0.42 6.75 -4.38
C SER A 215 -0.88 7.39 -3.91
N VAL A 216 -1.99 7.02 -4.53
CA VAL A 216 -3.29 7.65 -4.30
C VAL A 216 -3.93 7.11 -3.02
N ARG A 217 -4.36 8.01 -2.14
CA ARG A 217 -5.18 7.70 -0.96
C ARG A 217 -6.65 7.76 -1.36
N TYR A 218 -7.08 6.81 -2.18
CA TYR A 218 -8.44 6.77 -2.69
C TYR A 218 -9.44 6.51 -1.55
N ARG A 219 -10.67 7.00 -1.71
CA ARG A 219 -11.74 6.84 -0.74
C ARG A 219 -12.12 5.37 -0.55
N LEU A 220 -12.21 4.93 0.70
CA LEU A 220 -12.54 3.55 1.05
C LEU A 220 -14.05 3.31 1.17
N SER A 221 -14.45 2.11 0.78
CA SER A 221 -15.77 1.55 1.11
C SER A 221 -15.83 1.15 2.59
N PRO A 222 -17.02 1.11 3.22
CA PRO A 222 -18.34 1.40 2.68
C PRO A 222 -18.74 2.88 2.69
N GLN A 223 -17.98 3.75 3.38
CA GLN A 223 -18.29 5.19 3.47
C GLN A 223 -18.35 5.83 2.08
N HIS A 224 -17.50 5.35 1.19
CA HIS A 224 -17.47 5.72 -0.22
C HIS A 224 -17.46 4.45 -1.06
N ALA A 225 -18.66 3.93 -1.30
CA ALA A 225 -18.87 2.75 -2.14
C ALA A 225 -18.42 3.00 -3.59
N PHE A 226 -18.37 1.93 -4.38
CA PHE A 226 -18.21 2.03 -5.83
C PHE A 226 -19.21 3.07 -6.40
N PRO A 227 -18.78 3.99 -7.29
CA PRO A 227 -17.47 4.10 -7.95
C PRO A 227 -16.48 5.13 -7.36
N ALA A 228 -16.52 5.45 -6.05
CA ALA A 228 -15.69 6.53 -5.47
C ALA A 228 -14.17 6.36 -5.68
N ALA A 229 -13.61 5.19 -5.38
CA ALA A 229 -12.18 4.95 -5.60
C ALA A 229 -11.76 5.08 -7.08
N LEU A 230 -12.65 4.73 -8.01
CA LEU A 230 -12.41 4.88 -9.45
C LEU A 230 -12.39 6.37 -9.85
N MET A 231 -13.25 7.18 -9.23
CA MET A 231 -13.24 8.62 -9.42
C MET A 231 -11.95 9.26 -8.95
N ASP A 232 -11.48 8.88 -7.76
CA ASP A 232 -10.24 9.40 -7.19
C ASP A 232 -9.04 8.98 -8.04
N ALA A 233 -9.07 7.77 -8.61
CA ALA A 233 -8.06 7.28 -9.55
C ALA A 233 -8.01 8.07 -10.85
N LEU A 234 -9.17 8.33 -11.47
CA LEU A 234 -9.24 9.11 -12.71
C LEU A 234 -8.85 10.57 -12.47
N GLN A 235 -9.34 11.18 -11.37
CA GLN A 235 -8.95 12.53 -10.98
C GLN A 235 -7.44 12.64 -10.74
N SER A 236 -6.84 11.66 -10.06
CA SER A 236 -5.39 11.60 -9.84
C SER A 236 -4.61 11.51 -11.15
N TYR A 237 -5.08 10.67 -12.09
CA TYR A 237 -4.47 10.57 -13.41
C TYR A 237 -4.54 11.89 -14.18
N LEU A 238 -5.72 12.53 -14.20
CA LEU A 238 -5.91 13.82 -14.85
C LEU A 238 -5.07 14.92 -14.18
N ALA A 239 -4.93 14.91 -12.86
CA ALA A 239 -4.07 15.83 -12.14
C ALA A 239 -2.58 15.66 -12.50
N LEU A 240 -2.12 14.45 -12.80
CA LEU A 240 -0.76 14.23 -13.29
C LEU A 240 -0.54 14.86 -14.68
N LEU A 241 -1.51 14.73 -15.58
CA LEU A 241 -1.46 15.28 -16.94
C LEU A 241 -1.65 16.80 -16.97
N TYR A 242 -2.61 17.29 -16.19
CA TYR A 242 -3.11 18.65 -16.17
C TYR A 242 -3.15 19.15 -14.71
N PRO A 243 -1.98 19.38 -14.08
CA PRO A 243 -1.91 19.79 -12.70
C PRO A 243 -2.73 21.06 -12.43
N PRO A 244 -3.56 21.08 -11.38
CA PRO A 244 -4.26 22.30 -10.97
C PRO A 244 -3.28 23.35 -10.46
N GLU A 245 -3.75 24.59 -10.34
CA GLU A 245 -2.95 25.68 -9.77
C GLU A 245 -2.42 25.30 -8.38
N GLY A 246 -1.12 25.53 -8.16
CA GLY A 246 -0.47 25.17 -6.91
C GLY A 246 -0.16 23.68 -6.76
N ALA A 247 -0.25 22.85 -7.80
CA ALA A 247 0.33 21.51 -7.77
C ALA A 247 1.83 21.53 -7.43
N PHE A 248 2.35 20.40 -6.95
CA PHE A 248 3.78 20.27 -6.63
C PHE A 248 4.62 19.98 -7.88
N HIS A 249 3.98 19.53 -8.96
CA HIS A 249 4.65 19.04 -10.15
C HIS A 249 4.16 19.76 -11.41
N GLU A 250 5.02 19.76 -12.43
CA GLU A 250 4.68 20.14 -13.79
C GLU A 250 3.88 19.03 -14.49
N PRO A 251 3.19 19.34 -15.61
CA PRO A 251 2.51 18.34 -16.43
C PRO A 251 3.41 17.12 -16.73
N VAL A 252 2.93 15.93 -16.39
CA VAL A 252 3.62 14.68 -16.70
C VAL A 252 3.16 14.18 -18.06
N GLN A 253 4.09 13.92 -18.97
CA GLN A 253 3.75 13.37 -20.28
C GLN A 253 3.13 11.98 -20.13
N PRO A 254 2.07 11.64 -20.90
CA PRO A 254 1.38 10.35 -20.79
C PRO A 254 2.33 9.14 -20.92
N GLU A 255 3.35 9.23 -21.77
CA GLU A 255 4.31 8.14 -22.02
C GLU A 255 5.23 7.86 -20.82
N HIS A 256 5.28 8.79 -19.86
CA HIS A 256 6.04 8.66 -18.62
C HIS A 256 5.20 8.16 -17.44
N ILE A 257 3.88 7.99 -17.60
CA ILE A 257 3.00 7.52 -16.53
C ILE A 257 2.86 6.00 -16.61
N VAL A 258 3.18 5.31 -15.52
CA VAL A 258 3.00 3.86 -15.39
C VAL A 258 1.99 3.56 -14.30
N PHE A 259 0.96 2.79 -14.62
CA PHE A 259 -0.02 2.32 -13.63
C PHE A 259 0.54 1.11 -12.87
N ALA A 260 0.42 1.13 -11.55
CA ALA A 260 0.79 0.00 -10.69
C ALA A 260 -0.16 -0.12 -9.49
N GLY A 261 -0.21 -1.30 -8.90
CA GLY A 261 -0.97 -1.55 -7.68
C GLY A 261 -0.92 -3.00 -7.24
N ASP A 262 -1.45 -3.27 -6.06
CA ASP A 262 -1.54 -4.59 -5.46
C ASP A 262 -2.97 -4.88 -4.94
N ARG A 263 -3.23 -6.12 -4.49
CA ARG A 263 -4.57 -6.56 -4.05
C ARG A 263 -4.76 -6.40 -2.55
#